data_AF-A0A9W3H0E1-F1
#
_entry.id   AF-A0A9W3H0E1-F1
#
_cell.length_a   1.000
_cell.length_b   1.000
_cell.length_c   1.000
_cell.angle_alpha   90.00
_cell.angle_beta   90.00
_cell.angle_gamma   90.00
#
_symmetry.space_group_name_H-M   'P 1'
#
loop_
_entity.id
_entity.type
_entity.pdbx_description
1 polymer ?
#
loop_
_entity_poly.entity_id
_entity_poly.type
_entity_poly.pdbx_seq_one_letter_code
_entity_poly.pdbx_strand_id
1 'polypeptide(L)'
;MASRGNAVARAMFQSKVPPFYYRPSASDCQLLREQWIRAKYERQEFPPPERQEPYSAGYREGFLWKRGRDNGQFLSRKFVLTEREGALKYFNRSDAKEPKAIMKIEHLNATFQPAKIGHPHGLQVTYLKDNSTRNIFVYHEDGKEIVDWFNALRAARFHYLQVAFPGASDADLVPKLSRNYLQEGYMEKTGPKVSLSWSPGCRGLPPRSRLAWCPLQDAFARGEVFIGSRESGYTVLDGLPPSTQGHHWPHGITIVTPERRFLLACETESEQRAWMEALRTVVDRPMLPQEYAVEAHFKHKP
;
A
#
# COMPACT_ATOMS: atom_id res chain seq x y z
N MET A 1 -28.05 29.45 -4.25
CA MET A 1 -27.40 28.20 -4.72
C MET A 1 -27.44 28.02 -6.25
N ALA A 2 -28.44 28.55 -6.96
CA ALA A 2 -28.61 28.34 -8.42
C ALA A 2 -27.42 28.78 -9.30
N SER A 3 -26.60 29.75 -8.87
CA SER A 3 -25.42 30.26 -9.62
C SER A 3 -24.07 29.69 -9.15
N ARG A 4 -24.04 28.84 -8.12
CA ARG A 4 -22.82 28.30 -7.50
C ARG A 4 -22.90 26.78 -7.35
N GLY A 5 -23.17 26.10 -8.45
CA GLY A 5 -23.22 24.63 -8.50
C GLY A 5 -21.84 23.97 -8.45
N ASN A 6 -21.83 22.63 -8.35
CA ASN A 6 -20.61 21.82 -8.28
C ASN A 6 -19.62 22.09 -9.43
N ALA A 7 -20.11 22.42 -10.62
CA ALA A 7 -19.28 22.77 -11.77
C ALA A 7 -18.47 24.06 -11.53
N VAL A 8 -19.12 25.10 -10.99
CA VAL A 8 -18.47 26.37 -10.66
C VAL A 8 -17.45 26.18 -9.53
N ALA A 9 -17.80 25.39 -8.51
CA ALA A 9 -16.87 25.08 -7.42
C ALA A 9 -15.65 24.28 -7.89
N ARG A 10 -15.81 23.35 -8.84
CA ARG A 10 -14.68 22.63 -9.46
C ARG A 10 -13.81 23.59 -10.27
N ALA A 11 -14.40 24.45 -11.09
CA ALA A 11 -13.65 25.42 -11.88
C ALA A 11 -12.88 26.42 -10.99
N MET A 12 -13.43 26.80 -9.83
CA MET A 12 -12.79 27.78 -8.94
C MET A 12 -11.75 27.14 -8.01
N PHE A 13 -12.12 26.07 -7.29
CA PHE A 13 -11.30 25.51 -6.22
C PHE A 13 -10.50 24.27 -6.64
N GLN A 14 -10.70 23.74 -7.85
CA GLN A 14 -9.97 22.58 -8.36
C GLN A 14 -9.25 22.87 -9.68
N SER A 15 -9.09 24.15 -10.04
CA SER A 15 -8.50 24.60 -11.31
C SER A 15 -7.08 24.08 -11.54
N LYS A 16 -6.25 24.06 -10.49
CA LYS A 16 -4.84 23.66 -10.55
C LYS A 16 -4.50 22.55 -9.56
N VAL A 17 -5.37 21.53 -9.47
CA VAL A 17 -5.06 20.32 -8.69
C VAL A 17 -3.99 19.52 -9.45
N PRO A 18 -2.82 19.23 -8.85
CA PRO A 18 -1.81 18.40 -9.50
C PRO A 18 -2.36 17.02 -9.88
N PRO A 19 -1.95 16.43 -11.03
CA PRO A 19 -2.38 15.09 -11.44
C PRO A 19 -2.09 14.02 -10.38
N PHE A 20 -0.98 14.16 -9.66
CA PHE A 20 -0.59 13.22 -8.60
C PHE A 20 -1.37 13.39 -7.30
N TYR A 21 -2.09 14.51 -7.07
CA TYR A 21 -2.75 14.76 -5.79
C TYR A 21 -3.89 13.75 -5.55
N TYR A 22 -3.92 13.13 -4.37
CA TYR A 22 -4.93 12.11 -4.06
C TYR A 22 -6.32 12.72 -3.89
N ARG A 23 -7.29 12.20 -4.65
CA ARG A 23 -8.69 12.60 -4.56
C ARG A 23 -9.45 11.53 -3.75
N PRO A 24 -9.91 11.84 -2.53
CA PRO A 24 -10.56 10.87 -1.69
C PRO A 24 -11.96 10.50 -2.20
N SER A 25 -12.32 9.25 -1.96
CA SER A 25 -13.61 8.62 -2.13
C SER A 25 -14.36 8.51 -0.78
N ALA A 26 -15.59 8.02 -0.80
CA ALA A 26 -16.39 7.83 0.42
C ALA A 26 -15.82 6.78 1.38
N SER A 27 -15.11 5.76 0.85
CA SER A 27 -14.49 4.68 1.62
C SER A 27 -13.16 5.08 2.27
N ASP A 28 -12.59 6.23 1.91
CA ASP A 28 -11.34 6.70 2.49
C ASP A 28 -11.51 7.16 3.95
N CYS A 29 -10.41 7.09 4.71
CA CYS A 29 -10.40 7.52 6.10
C CYS A 29 -10.82 9.00 6.25
N GLN A 30 -11.34 9.34 7.43
CA GLN A 30 -11.83 10.70 7.72
C GLN A 30 -10.77 11.76 7.44
N LEU A 31 -9.51 11.50 7.81
CA LEU A 31 -8.38 12.41 7.58
C LEU A 31 -8.28 12.85 6.11
N LEU A 32 -8.30 11.89 5.16
CA LEU A 32 -8.16 12.19 3.74
C LEU A 32 -9.32 13.06 3.23
N ARG A 33 -10.55 12.72 3.63
CA ARG A 33 -11.76 13.47 3.25
C ARG A 33 -11.76 14.88 3.84
N GLU A 34 -11.42 15.01 5.12
CA GLU A 34 -11.33 16.30 5.81
C GLU A 34 -10.25 17.19 5.19
N GLN A 35 -9.02 16.67 5.05
CA GLN A 35 -7.91 17.45 4.51
C GLN A 35 -8.11 17.85 3.05
N TRP A 36 -8.85 17.06 2.26
CA TRP A 36 -9.28 17.46 0.92
C TRP A 36 -10.25 18.65 0.93
N ILE A 37 -11.21 18.66 1.86
CA ILE A 37 -12.15 19.78 2.01
C ILE A 37 -11.38 21.04 2.46
N ARG A 38 -10.52 20.91 3.47
CA ARG A 38 -9.70 22.00 3.98
C ARG A 38 -8.73 22.54 2.92
N ALA A 39 -8.07 21.68 2.16
CA ALA A 39 -7.19 22.09 1.06
C ALA A 39 -7.93 22.92 0.00
N LYS A 40 -9.17 22.53 -0.35
CA LYS A 40 -9.97 23.26 -1.34
C LYS A 40 -10.49 24.60 -0.85
N TYR A 41 -11.09 24.63 0.34
CA TYR A 41 -11.95 25.75 0.74
C TYR A 41 -11.36 26.62 1.84
N GLU A 42 -10.65 26.01 2.79
CA GLU A 42 -10.02 26.73 3.92
C GLU A 42 -8.67 27.32 3.49
N ARG A 43 -7.80 26.47 2.95
CA ARG A 43 -6.42 26.84 2.58
C ARG A 43 -6.28 27.26 1.11
N GLN A 44 -7.26 26.89 0.29
CA GLN A 44 -7.28 27.17 -1.15
C GLN A 44 -5.92 26.87 -1.79
N GLU A 45 -5.43 25.65 -1.59
CA GLU A 45 -4.07 25.25 -2.00
C GLU A 45 -3.93 25.11 -3.51
N PHE A 46 -5.03 24.87 -4.23
CA PHE A 46 -4.98 24.65 -5.66
C PHE A 46 -4.74 25.97 -6.42
N PRO A 47 -5.45 27.07 -6.11
CA PRO A 47 -5.11 28.40 -6.62
C PRO A 47 -4.60 29.29 -5.46
N PRO A 48 -3.32 29.69 -5.36
CA PRO A 48 -2.19 29.68 -6.31
C PRO A 48 -1.22 28.49 -6.19
N PRO A 49 -0.41 28.18 -7.22
CA PRO A 49 0.50 27.02 -7.23
C PRO A 49 1.61 27.09 -6.17
N GLU A 50 1.99 28.28 -5.70
CA GLU A 50 2.99 28.48 -4.63
C GLU A 50 2.62 27.75 -3.33
N ARG A 51 1.33 27.58 -3.05
CA ARG A 51 0.86 26.86 -1.86
C ARG A 51 1.04 25.35 -1.96
N GLN A 52 1.43 24.85 -3.14
CA GLN A 52 1.66 23.44 -3.43
C GLN A 52 3.14 23.05 -3.30
N GLU A 53 4.04 24.04 -3.16
CA GLU A 53 5.49 23.83 -2.96
C GLU A 53 5.83 22.76 -1.91
N PRO A 54 5.16 22.72 -0.72
CA PRO A 54 5.51 21.75 0.33
C PRO A 54 5.44 20.27 -0.09
N TYR A 55 4.70 19.95 -1.16
CA TYR A 55 4.56 18.59 -1.69
C TYR A 55 4.85 18.47 -3.19
N SER A 56 5.22 19.56 -3.86
CA SER A 56 5.48 19.60 -5.32
C SER A 56 6.92 19.97 -5.69
N ALA A 57 7.73 20.45 -4.74
CA ALA A 57 9.10 20.92 -4.99
C ALA A 57 10.12 19.81 -5.32
N GLY A 58 9.73 18.52 -5.29
CA GLY A 58 10.63 17.38 -5.48
C GLY A 58 11.64 17.14 -4.34
N TYR A 59 11.56 17.95 -3.28
CA TYR A 59 12.29 17.79 -2.03
C TYR A 59 11.37 18.08 -0.84
N ARG A 60 11.35 17.20 0.15
CA ARG A 60 10.64 17.41 1.42
C ARG A 60 11.43 16.80 2.56
N GLU A 61 11.63 17.57 3.63
CA GLU A 61 12.19 17.06 4.87
C GLU A 61 11.33 17.44 6.08
N GLY A 62 11.43 16.65 7.13
CA GLY A 62 10.64 16.87 8.34
C GLY A 62 10.73 15.70 9.29
N PHE A 63 10.14 15.87 10.46
CA PHE A 63 10.10 14.82 11.48
C PHE A 63 8.78 14.06 11.41
N LEU A 64 8.86 12.74 11.48
CA LEU A 64 7.68 11.88 11.62
C LEU A 64 7.88 10.97 12.82
N TRP A 65 6.78 10.73 13.54
CA TRP A 65 6.75 9.69 14.57
C TRP A 65 6.77 8.34 13.88
N LYS A 66 7.88 7.62 14.01
CA LYS A 66 8.09 6.33 13.37
C LYS A 66 8.08 5.22 14.39
N ARG A 67 7.29 4.18 14.15
CA ARG A 67 7.31 2.96 14.95
C ARG A 67 8.66 2.23 14.83
N GLY A 68 9.22 1.83 15.95
CA GLY A 68 10.37 0.94 16.02
C GLY A 68 10.04 -0.46 15.52
N ARG A 69 11.09 -1.23 15.17
CA ARG A 69 10.93 -2.55 14.54
C ARG A 69 10.31 -3.57 15.50
N ASP A 70 10.87 -3.67 16.70
CA ASP A 70 10.59 -4.77 17.63
C ASP A 70 9.97 -4.28 18.96
N ASN A 71 10.16 -3.00 19.30
CA ASN A 71 9.74 -2.43 20.58
C ASN A 71 8.33 -1.82 20.59
N GLY A 72 7.66 -1.72 19.43
CA GLY A 72 6.32 -1.12 19.29
C GLY A 72 6.24 0.40 19.53
N GLN A 73 7.29 1.04 20.03
CA GLN A 73 7.30 2.46 20.38
C GLN A 73 7.46 3.35 19.15
N PHE A 74 6.79 4.51 19.17
CA PHE A 74 6.99 5.56 18.18
C PHE A 74 8.07 6.53 18.65
N LEU A 75 9.02 6.82 17.78
CA LEU A 75 10.10 7.76 18.05
C LEU A 75 10.19 8.76 16.91
N SER A 76 10.45 10.02 17.22
CA SER A 76 10.65 11.07 16.22
C SER A 76 11.90 10.79 15.38
N ARG A 77 11.75 10.82 14.07
CA ARG A 77 12.81 10.54 13.09
C ARG A 77 12.75 11.56 11.97
N LYS A 78 13.91 12.06 11.54
CA LYS A 78 14.00 12.93 10.37
C LYS A 78 13.83 12.08 9.11
N PHE A 79 12.86 12.42 8.27
CA PHE A 79 12.68 11.88 6.93
C PHE A 79 13.07 12.93 5.91
N VAL A 80 13.62 12.46 4.78
CA VAL A 80 13.99 13.28 3.63
C VAL A 80 13.53 12.54 2.37
N LEU A 81 12.57 13.09 1.66
CA LEU A 81 12.18 12.66 0.32
C LEU A 81 12.88 13.56 -0.70
N THR A 82 13.55 12.94 -1.66
CA THR A 82 14.27 13.65 -2.71
C THR A 82 14.15 12.90 -4.03
N GLU A 83 13.54 13.57 -5.00
CA GLU A 83 13.39 13.05 -6.35
C GLU A 83 14.73 12.96 -7.07
N ARG A 84 15.64 13.91 -6.81
CA ARG A 84 16.97 13.96 -7.41
C ARG A 84 17.78 12.70 -7.15
N GLU A 85 17.68 12.15 -5.94
CA GLU A 85 18.36 10.90 -5.57
C GLU A 85 17.46 9.67 -5.74
N GLY A 86 16.21 9.86 -6.17
CA GLY A 86 15.28 8.75 -6.39
C GLY A 86 14.85 8.03 -5.12
N ALA A 87 14.87 8.68 -3.94
CA ALA A 87 14.73 7.98 -2.66
C ALA A 87 14.01 8.75 -1.54
N LEU A 88 13.34 7.99 -0.67
CA LEU A 88 12.96 8.39 0.68
C LEU A 88 14.02 7.87 1.65
N LYS A 89 14.58 8.76 2.46
CA LYS A 89 15.60 8.45 3.46
C LYS A 89 15.05 8.78 4.85
N TYR A 90 15.52 8.07 5.86
CA TYR A 90 15.31 8.51 7.24
C TYR A 90 16.55 8.32 8.09
N PHE A 91 16.67 9.18 9.11
CA PHE A 91 17.79 9.21 10.03
C PHE A 91 17.31 8.81 11.43
N ASN A 92 18.09 7.96 12.11
CA ASN A 92 17.78 7.54 13.49
C ASN A 92 18.00 8.67 14.49
N ARG A 93 18.99 9.54 14.22
CA ARG A 93 19.29 10.78 14.93
C ARG A 93 19.38 11.92 13.93
N SER A 94 19.01 13.13 14.32
CA SER A 94 18.99 14.30 13.43
C SER A 94 20.38 14.74 12.95
N ASP A 95 21.42 14.43 13.72
CA ASP A 95 22.84 14.73 13.47
C ASP A 95 23.60 13.61 12.77
N ALA A 96 22.93 12.50 12.42
CA ALA A 96 23.56 11.37 11.76
C ALA A 96 24.01 11.77 10.34
N LYS A 97 25.30 11.56 10.04
CA LYS A 97 25.88 11.81 8.71
C LYS A 97 25.31 10.90 7.62
N GLU A 98 24.90 9.68 8.01
CA GLU A 98 24.38 8.68 7.09
C GLU A 98 22.93 8.30 7.42
N PRO A 99 22.07 8.12 6.39
CA PRO A 99 20.70 7.69 6.60
C PRO A 99 20.67 6.26 7.14
N LYS A 100 19.76 6.00 8.08
CA LYS A 100 19.56 4.66 8.63
C LYS A 100 18.96 3.70 7.59
N ALA A 101 18.16 4.22 6.67
CA ALA A 101 17.70 3.49 5.50
C ALA A 101 17.48 4.43 4.31
N ILE A 102 17.74 3.91 3.12
CA ILE A 102 17.46 4.55 1.83
C ILE A 102 16.44 3.65 1.12
N MET A 103 15.29 4.21 0.77
CA MET A 103 14.18 3.50 0.15
C MET A 103 13.94 4.08 -1.24
N LYS A 104 14.18 3.28 -2.28
CA LYS A 104 14.01 3.72 -3.68
C LYS A 104 12.53 3.98 -3.99
N ILE A 105 12.24 5.08 -4.68
CA ILE A 105 10.88 5.50 -5.09
C ILE A 105 10.17 4.43 -5.94
N GLU A 106 10.92 3.73 -6.78
CA GLU A 106 10.43 2.62 -7.61
C GLU A 106 9.65 1.56 -6.81
N HIS A 107 10.12 1.25 -5.61
CA HIS A 107 9.60 0.17 -4.78
C HIS A 107 8.75 0.68 -3.61
N LEU A 108 8.61 1.99 -3.43
CA LEU A 108 7.83 2.57 -2.34
C LEU A 108 6.32 2.47 -2.59
N ASN A 109 5.54 2.25 -1.55
CA ASN A 109 4.10 2.43 -1.55
C ASN A 109 3.70 3.09 -0.23
N ALA A 110 2.59 3.82 -0.24
CA ALA A 110 2.07 4.48 0.96
C ALA A 110 0.55 4.35 1.00
N THR A 111 0.00 4.00 2.16
CA THR A 111 -1.44 3.82 2.36
C THR A 111 -1.82 4.26 3.77
N PHE A 112 -2.86 5.07 3.91
CA PHE A 112 -3.38 5.44 5.23
C PHE A 112 -4.05 4.23 5.88
N GLN A 113 -3.63 3.94 7.12
CA GLN A 113 -3.99 2.75 7.86
C GLN A 113 -4.27 3.08 9.34
N PRO A 114 -5.20 4.02 9.62
CA PRO A 114 -5.35 4.59 10.95
C PRO A 114 -5.79 3.57 12.00
N ALA A 115 -6.73 2.69 11.65
CA ALA A 115 -7.21 1.63 12.54
C ALA A 115 -6.09 0.61 12.87
N LYS A 116 -5.32 0.20 11.86
CA LYS A 116 -4.18 -0.71 12.01
C LYS A 116 -3.07 -0.11 12.87
N ILE A 117 -2.78 1.17 12.72
CA ILE A 117 -1.69 1.85 13.43
C ILE A 117 -2.12 2.27 14.84
N GLY A 118 -3.42 2.42 15.09
CA GLY A 118 -3.96 2.94 16.34
C GLY A 118 -3.82 4.46 16.45
N HIS A 119 -3.75 5.18 15.32
CA HIS A 119 -3.61 6.63 15.28
C HIS A 119 -4.39 7.20 14.09
N PRO A 120 -5.19 8.28 14.24
CA PRO A 120 -6.00 8.85 13.16
C PRO A 120 -5.18 9.28 11.94
N HIS A 121 -3.91 9.64 12.17
CA HIS A 121 -2.94 10.06 11.15
C HIS A 121 -1.96 8.96 10.75
N GLY A 122 -2.28 7.70 11.03
CA GLY A 122 -1.42 6.56 10.72
C GLY A 122 -1.25 6.34 9.22
N LEU A 123 -0.01 6.45 8.73
CA LEU A 123 0.41 6.14 7.37
C LEU A 123 1.34 4.93 7.39
N GLN A 124 0.99 3.90 6.62
CA GLN A 124 1.85 2.75 6.35
C GLN A 124 2.63 3.02 5.07
N VAL A 125 3.97 3.10 5.19
CA VAL A 125 4.90 3.14 4.06
C VAL A 125 5.50 1.76 3.92
N THR A 126 5.43 1.19 2.71
CA THR A 126 6.04 -0.11 2.42
C THR A 126 7.09 0.05 1.33
N TYR A 127 8.17 -0.70 1.42
CA TYR A 127 9.15 -0.78 0.35
C TYR A 127 9.70 -2.19 0.22
N LEU A 128 10.10 -2.54 -0.99
CA LEU A 128 10.75 -3.82 -1.26
C LEU A 128 12.23 -3.73 -0.89
N LYS A 129 12.68 -4.59 0.03
CA LYS A 129 14.08 -4.78 0.38
C LYS A 129 14.42 -6.25 0.24
N ASP A 130 15.42 -6.59 -0.59
CA ASP A 130 15.85 -7.98 -0.80
C ASP A 130 14.68 -8.92 -1.17
N ASN A 131 13.76 -8.42 -2.01
CA ASN A 131 12.52 -9.07 -2.41
C ASN A 131 11.59 -9.47 -1.23
N SER A 132 11.69 -8.77 -0.11
CA SER A 132 10.79 -8.84 1.04
C SER A 132 10.17 -7.47 1.30
N THR A 133 8.86 -7.42 1.54
CA THR A 133 8.16 -6.18 1.85
C THR A 133 8.50 -5.77 3.28
N ARG A 134 9.11 -4.60 3.42
CA ARG A 134 9.37 -3.95 4.71
C ARG A 134 8.28 -2.92 4.98
N ASN A 135 7.56 -3.10 6.08
CA ASN A 135 6.59 -2.13 6.59
C ASN A 135 7.27 -1.08 7.48
N ILE A 136 6.91 0.18 7.27
CA ILE A 136 7.21 1.31 8.13
C ILE A 136 5.89 1.98 8.50
N PHE A 137 5.60 2.06 9.79
CA PHE A 137 4.43 2.77 10.31
C PHE A 137 4.86 4.12 10.83
N VAL A 138 4.26 5.18 10.29
CA VAL A 138 4.54 6.57 10.66
C VAL A 138 3.25 7.33 10.90
N TYR A 139 3.33 8.40 11.68
CA TYR A 139 2.28 9.41 11.77
C TYR A 139 2.88 10.79 12.03
N HIS A 140 2.05 11.82 11.91
CA HIS A 140 2.32 13.17 12.37
C HIS A 140 1.14 13.67 13.21
N GLU A 141 1.40 14.57 14.17
CA GLU A 141 0.34 15.13 15.02
C GLU A 141 -0.60 16.02 14.19
N ASP A 142 -0.04 16.81 13.27
CA ASP A 142 -0.80 17.57 12.28
C ASP A 142 -1.22 16.68 11.09
N GLY A 143 -2.53 16.63 10.84
CA GLY A 143 -3.14 15.92 9.73
C GLY A 143 -2.79 16.51 8.36
N LYS A 144 -2.56 17.82 8.26
CA LYS A 144 -2.08 18.44 7.01
C LYS A 144 -0.70 17.92 6.66
N GLU A 145 0.24 17.95 7.61
CA GLU A 145 1.63 17.54 7.37
C GLU A 145 1.75 16.09 6.88
N ILE A 146 0.99 15.15 7.46
CA ILE A 146 1.04 13.75 7.00
C ILE A 146 0.39 13.57 5.62
N VAL A 147 -0.64 14.34 5.28
CA VAL A 147 -1.28 14.31 3.95
C VAL A 147 -0.36 14.95 2.91
N ASP A 148 0.37 16.00 3.27
CA ASP A 148 1.40 16.61 2.42
C ASP A 148 2.54 15.61 2.17
N TRP A 149 3.00 14.87 3.19
CA TRP A 149 3.96 13.77 3.02
C TRP A 149 3.45 12.69 2.06
N PHE A 150 2.18 12.29 2.19
CA PHE A 150 1.57 11.30 1.33
C PHE A 150 1.49 11.77 -0.14
N ASN A 151 1.07 13.02 -0.36
CA ASN A 151 1.02 13.58 -1.72
C ASN A 151 2.41 13.85 -2.30
N ALA A 152 3.40 14.21 -1.48
CA ALA A 152 4.80 14.33 -1.92
C ALA A 152 5.37 12.97 -2.38
N LEU A 153 5.07 11.88 -1.65
CA LEU A 153 5.43 10.52 -2.08
C LEU A 153 4.76 10.14 -3.41
N ARG A 154 3.52 10.57 -3.62
CA ARG A 154 2.80 10.37 -4.88
C ARG A 154 3.41 11.20 -6.01
N ALA A 155 3.80 12.45 -5.78
CA ALA A 155 4.50 13.30 -6.74
C ALA A 155 5.82 12.66 -7.19
N ALA A 156 6.63 12.25 -6.22
CA ALA A 156 7.91 11.59 -6.48
C ALA A 156 7.75 10.29 -7.29
N ARG A 157 6.72 9.49 -6.97
CA ARG A 157 6.37 8.29 -7.76
C ARG A 157 5.84 8.63 -9.15
N PHE A 158 5.15 9.75 -9.31
CA PHE A 158 4.60 10.18 -10.60
C PHE A 158 5.72 10.56 -11.56
N HIS A 159 6.65 11.41 -11.11
CA HIS A 159 7.82 11.77 -11.91
C HIS A 159 8.70 10.56 -12.24
N TYR A 160 8.91 9.65 -11.28
CA TYR A 160 9.60 8.37 -11.55
C TYR A 160 8.93 7.57 -12.68
N LEU A 161 7.60 7.43 -12.63
CA LEU A 161 6.86 6.67 -13.63
C LEU A 161 6.82 7.36 -15.00
N GLN A 162 6.78 8.68 -15.06
CA GLN A 162 6.87 9.42 -16.32
C GLN A 162 8.19 9.16 -17.03
N VAL A 163 9.30 9.11 -16.27
CA VAL A 163 10.63 8.78 -16.82
C VAL A 163 10.72 7.30 -17.20
N ALA A 164 10.20 6.40 -16.37
CA ALA A 164 10.25 4.96 -16.63
C ALA A 164 9.32 4.51 -17.77
N PHE A 165 8.25 5.27 -18.05
CA PHE A 165 7.23 4.95 -19.05
C PHE A 165 6.90 6.20 -19.89
N PRO A 166 7.80 6.67 -20.76
CA PRO A 166 7.66 7.94 -21.48
C PRO A 166 6.46 8.01 -22.44
N GLY A 167 5.86 6.86 -22.79
CA GLY A 167 4.65 6.79 -23.63
C GLY A 167 3.34 6.60 -22.87
N ALA A 168 3.36 6.54 -21.53
CA ALA A 168 2.15 6.35 -20.72
C ALA A 168 1.49 7.71 -20.43
N SER A 169 0.16 7.76 -20.53
CA SER A 169 -0.58 8.98 -20.16
C SER A 169 -0.67 9.15 -18.65
N ASP A 170 -0.92 10.37 -18.18
CA ASP A 170 -1.16 10.64 -16.76
C ASP A 170 -2.27 9.74 -16.18
N ALA A 171 -3.33 9.47 -16.96
CA ALA A 171 -4.41 8.58 -16.57
C ALA A 171 -3.95 7.13 -16.33
N ASP A 172 -2.92 6.67 -17.05
CA ASP A 172 -2.33 5.33 -16.87
C ASP A 172 -1.37 5.26 -15.67
N LEU A 173 -0.79 6.41 -15.30
CA LEU A 173 0.21 6.50 -14.24
C LEU A 173 -0.40 6.76 -12.86
N VAL A 174 -1.44 7.61 -12.77
CA VAL A 174 -2.09 8.02 -11.51
C VAL A 174 -2.54 6.82 -10.64
N PRO A 175 -3.13 5.73 -11.20
CA PRO A 175 -3.49 4.55 -10.42
C PRO A 175 -2.29 3.78 -9.83
N LYS A 176 -1.07 4.00 -10.35
CA LYS A 176 0.16 3.30 -9.95
C LYS A 176 0.97 4.07 -8.89
N LEU A 177 0.53 5.28 -8.49
CA LEU A 177 1.23 6.17 -7.55
C LEU A 177 1.16 5.68 -6.11
N SER A 178 -0.04 5.41 -5.61
CA SER A 178 -0.24 4.77 -4.31
C SER A 178 -1.30 3.71 -4.48
N ARG A 179 -0.99 2.51 -4.01
CA ARG A 179 -1.82 1.32 -4.19
C ARG A 179 -2.38 0.91 -2.85
N ASN A 180 -3.69 1.09 -2.68
CA ASN A 180 -4.42 0.50 -1.56
C ASN A 180 -4.40 -1.02 -1.70
N TYR A 181 -4.44 -1.73 -0.58
CA TYR A 181 -4.58 -3.18 -0.59
C TYR A 181 -5.95 -3.56 -1.18
N LEU A 182 -5.99 -4.61 -2.02
CA LEU A 182 -7.24 -5.10 -2.60
C LEU A 182 -8.14 -5.69 -1.51
N GLN A 183 -7.53 -6.42 -0.57
CA GLN A 183 -8.19 -6.95 0.60
C GLN A 183 -7.14 -7.13 1.71
N GLU A 184 -7.52 -6.82 2.96
CA GLU A 184 -6.77 -7.17 4.16
C GLU A 184 -7.72 -7.71 5.23
N GLY A 185 -7.22 -8.64 6.05
CA GLY A 185 -8.04 -9.32 7.05
C GLY A 185 -7.29 -10.46 7.71
N TYR A 186 -7.86 -11.01 8.78
CA TYR A 186 -7.34 -12.22 9.39
C TYR A 186 -7.80 -13.43 8.59
N MET A 187 -6.93 -14.42 8.47
CA MET A 187 -7.24 -15.74 7.94
C MET A 187 -6.35 -16.79 8.58
N GLU A 188 -6.91 -17.95 8.93
CA GLU A 188 -6.10 -19.10 9.32
C GLU A 188 -5.39 -19.69 8.10
N LYS A 189 -4.25 -20.34 8.33
CA LYS A 189 -3.50 -21.06 7.30
C LYS A 189 -2.82 -22.29 7.88
N THR A 190 -2.74 -23.35 7.09
CA THR A 190 -1.88 -24.51 7.37
C THR A 190 -0.43 -24.32 6.90
N GLY A 191 0.50 -25.01 7.58
CA GLY A 191 1.92 -25.09 7.20
C GLY A 191 2.17 -25.90 5.90
N PRO A 192 3.43 -26.04 5.44
CA PRO A 192 3.83 -26.80 4.24
C PRO A 192 3.26 -28.20 4.12
N LYS A 193 3.11 -28.88 5.27
CA LYS A 193 2.45 -30.17 5.35
C LYS A 193 1.02 -29.95 5.84
N VAL A 194 0.04 -30.52 5.14
CA VAL A 194 -1.39 -30.46 5.47
C VAL A 194 -1.69 -30.99 6.90
N SER A 195 -0.75 -31.72 7.49
CA SER A 195 -0.79 -32.22 8.87
C SER A 195 -0.29 -31.23 9.95
N LEU A 196 0.13 -30.02 9.59
CA LEU A 196 0.60 -29.01 10.56
C LEU A 196 -0.54 -28.15 11.07
N SER A 197 -0.43 -27.73 12.33
CA SER A 197 -1.40 -26.91 13.05
C SER A 197 -1.74 -25.61 12.29
N TRP A 198 -3.01 -25.22 12.38
CA TRP A 198 -3.51 -23.97 11.82
C TRP A 198 -2.99 -22.81 12.64
N SER A 199 -2.49 -21.78 11.96
CA SER A 199 -2.03 -20.55 12.61
C SER A 199 -2.85 -19.36 12.11
N PRO A 200 -3.54 -18.64 13.00
CA PRO A 200 -4.18 -17.38 12.65
C PRO A 200 -3.12 -16.33 12.30
N GLY A 201 -3.37 -15.54 11.27
CA GLY A 201 -2.48 -14.44 10.89
C GLY A 201 -3.18 -13.45 9.98
N CYS A 202 -2.82 -12.17 10.11
CA CYS A 202 -3.32 -11.16 9.19
C CYS A 202 -2.65 -11.33 7.83
N ARG A 203 -3.44 -11.11 6.78
CA ARG A 203 -3.00 -11.08 5.39
C ARG A 203 -3.39 -9.78 4.74
N GLY A 204 -2.55 -9.35 3.82
CA GLY A 204 -2.89 -8.32 2.86
C GLY A 204 -2.55 -8.75 1.44
N LEU A 205 -3.43 -8.41 0.50
CA LEU A 205 -3.24 -8.61 -0.94
C LEU A 205 -3.01 -7.26 -1.64
N PRO A 206 -1.76 -6.77 -1.72
CA PRO A 206 -1.43 -5.65 -2.59
C PRO A 206 -1.71 -5.98 -4.07
N PRO A 207 -2.01 -4.98 -4.92
CA PRO A 207 -2.44 -5.18 -6.32
C PRO A 207 -1.33 -5.66 -7.30
N ARG A 208 -0.19 -6.10 -6.79
CA ARG A 208 0.93 -6.70 -7.55
C ARG A 208 1.08 -8.17 -7.22
N SER A 209 -0.02 -8.92 -7.15
CA SER A 209 0.06 -10.38 -7.15
C SER A 209 0.90 -10.95 -6.00
N ARG A 210 0.93 -10.32 -4.83
CA ARG A 210 1.66 -10.84 -3.67
C ARG A 210 0.72 -10.93 -2.49
N LEU A 211 0.46 -12.13 -2.01
CA LEU A 211 -0.20 -12.35 -0.73
C LEU A 211 0.88 -12.34 0.35
N ALA A 212 0.92 -11.30 1.18
CA ALA A 212 1.87 -11.19 2.29
C ALA A 212 1.22 -11.64 3.61
N TRP A 213 1.95 -12.45 4.40
CA TRP A 213 1.53 -12.84 5.76
C TRP A 213 2.23 -11.92 6.76
N CYS A 214 1.49 -11.09 7.49
CA CYS A 214 2.04 -10.24 8.54
C CYS A 214 1.03 -10.22 9.69
N PRO A 215 1.43 -10.41 10.96
CA PRO A 215 0.75 -9.70 12.04
C PRO A 215 0.63 -8.23 11.65
N LEU A 216 -0.53 -7.60 11.88
CA LEU A 216 -0.93 -6.27 11.37
C LEU A 216 0.14 -5.16 11.47
N GLN A 217 1.14 -5.32 12.34
CA GLN A 217 2.15 -4.30 12.66
C GLN A 217 3.60 -4.83 12.59
N ASP A 218 3.83 -6.02 12.04
CA ASP A 218 5.18 -6.57 11.89
C ASP A 218 5.98 -5.81 10.82
N ALA A 219 7.27 -5.64 11.09
CA ALA A 219 8.18 -4.98 10.19
C ALA A 219 8.41 -5.76 8.89
N PHE A 220 8.33 -7.09 8.91
CA PHE A 220 8.50 -7.93 7.73
C PHE A 220 7.35 -8.92 7.60
N ALA A 221 7.05 -9.31 6.36
CA ALA A 221 6.17 -10.44 6.13
C ALA A 221 6.84 -11.74 6.60
N ARG A 222 6.10 -12.55 7.37
CA ARG A 222 6.49 -13.92 7.77
C ARG A 222 6.60 -14.85 6.56
N GLY A 223 6.01 -14.45 5.43
CA GLY A 223 6.26 -14.99 4.10
C GLY A 223 5.49 -14.18 3.05
N GLU A 224 5.74 -14.46 1.78
CA GLU A 224 5.00 -13.88 0.68
C GLU A 224 4.74 -14.97 -0.36
N VAL A 225 3.57 -14.95 -0.99
CA VAL A 225 3.23 -15.85 -2.09
C VAL A 225 2.89 -15.00 -3.29
N PHE A 226 3.55 -15.27 -4.42
CA PHE A 226 3.17 -14.66 -5.68
C PHE A 226 1.91 -15.34 -6.23
N ILE A 227 0.95 -14.55 -6.73
CA ILE A 227 -0.33 -14.98 -7.31
C ILE A 227 -0.35 -14.52 -8.77
N GLY A 228 0.10 -15.39 -9.67
CA GLY A 228 0.13 -15.12 -11.10
C GLY A 228 -1.23 -15.28 -11.78
N SER A 229 -1.22 -15.32 -13.11
CA SER A 229 -2.42 -15.51 -13.93
C SER A 229 -2.84 -16.98 -14.01
N ARG A 230 -4.09 -17.20 -14.40
CA ARG A 230 -4.65 -18.52 -14.71
C ARG A 230 -3.83 -19.28 -15.76
N GLU A 231 -3.33 -18.57 -16.75
CA GLU A 231 -2.46 -19.10 -17.82
C GLU A 231 -1.15 -19.65 -17.27
N SER A 232 -0.67 -19.11 -16.14
CA SER A 232 0.58 -19.52 -15.48
C SER A 232 0.36 -20.61 -14.43
N GLY A 233 -0.83 -21.24 -14.40
CA GLY A 233 -1.16 -22.34 -13.50
C GLY A 233 -1.67 -21.93 -12.11
N TYR A 234 -2.02 -20.65 -11.93
CA TYR A 234 -2.63 -20.16 -10.69
C TYR A 234 -4.15 -20.30 -10.73
N THR A 235 -4.75 -20.91 -9.71
CA THR A 235 -6.22 -21.00 -9.60
C THR A 235 -6.67 -20.82 -8.15
N VAL A 236 -7.92 -20.40 -7.99
CA VAL A 236 -8.52 -20.14 -6.68
C VAL A 236 -9.84 -20.92 -6.61
N LEU A 237 -9.97 -21.76 -5.59
CA LEU A 237 -11.11 -22.63 -5.38
C LEU A 237 -11.82 -22.26 -4.07
N ASP A 238 -13.14 -22.38 -4.10
CA ASP A 238 -13.99 -22.26 -2.92
C ASP A 238 -13.87 -23.54 -2.08
N GLY A 239 -13.70 -23.38 -0.77
CA GLY A 239 -13.62 -24.47 0.18
C GLY A 239 -12.23 -25.07 0.35
N LEU A 240 -12.17 -26.05 1.24
CA LEU A 240 -10.97 -26.83 1.55
C LEU A 240 -11.10 -28.25 0.99
N PRO A 241 -9.98 -28.92 0.66
CA PRO A 241 -10.00 -30.33 0.32
C PRO A 241 -10.65 -31.16 1.44
N PRO A 242 -11.39 -32.24 1.13
CA PRO A 242 -12.07 -33.07 2.14
C PRO A 242 -11.16 -33.67 3.22
N SER A 243 -9.87 -33.85 2.90
CA SER A 243 -8.85 -34.40 3.80
C SER A 243 -8.32 -33.40 4.83
N THR A 244 -8.85 -32.19 4.87
CA THR A 244 -8.32 -31.09 5.67
C THR A 244 -8.92 -31.11 7.07
N GLN A 245 -8.08 -31.16 8.11
CA GLN A 245 -8.50 -31.18 9.51
C GLN A 245 -7.83 -30.08 10.33
N GLY A 246 -8.44 -29.70 11.46
CA GLY A 246 -7.85 -28.81 12.47
C GLY A 246 -8.06 -27.31 12.25
N HIS A 247 -8.89 -26.89 11.28
CA HIS A 247 -9.28 -25.49 11.12
C HIS A 247 -10.39 -25.14 12.12
N HIS A 248 -10.33 -23.94 12.69
CA HIS A 248 -11.38 -23.46 13.60
C HIS A 248 -12.42 -22.66 12.81
N TRP A 249 -11.99 -22.02 11.74
CA TRP A 249 -12.85 -21.18 10.91
C TRP A 249 -13.50 -21.97 9.78
N PRO A 250 -14.82 -21.80 9.53
CA PRO A 250 -15.55 -22.71 8.64
C PRO A 250 -15.44 -22.36 7.15
N HIS A 251 -15.03 -21.14 6.78
CA HIS A 251 -15.08 -20.67 5.40
C HIS A 251 -13.73 -20.80 4.67
N GLY A 252 -13.57 -21.88 3.91
CA GLY A 252 -12.33 -22.25 3.25
C GLY A 252 -12.01 -21.53 1.93
N ILE A 253 -10.74 -21.25 1.67
CA ILE A 253 -10.22 -20.83 0.36
C ILE A 253 -8.98 -21.65 0.03
N THR A 254 -8.95 -22.25 -1.17
CA THR A 254 -7.79 -22.99 -1.67
C THR A 254 -7.14 -22.24 -2.83
N ILE A 255 -5.91 -21.80 -2.65
CA ILE A 255 -5.09 -21.18 -3.70
C ILE A 255 -4.14 -22.24 -4.24
N VAL A 256 -4.25 -22.53 -5.53
CA VAL A 256 -3.35 -23.44 -6.25
C VAL A 256 -2.30 -22.60 -6.98
N THR A 257 -1.03 -22.91 -6.72
CA THR A 257 0.12 -22.39 -7.45
C THR A 257 0.85 -23.56 -8.12
N PRO A 258 1.73 -23.33 -9.12
CA PRO A 258 2.48 -24.41 -9.76
C PRO A 258 3.28 -25.30 -8.79
N GLU A 259 3.78 -24.72 -7.69
CA GLU A 259 4.62 -25.43 -6.73
C GLU A 259 3.84 -26.06 -5.59
N ARG A 260 2.75 -25.41 -5.16
CA ARG A 260 2.05 -25.78 -3.92
C ARG A 260 0.61 -25.27 -3.85
N ARG A 261 -0.22 -25.97 -3.07
CA ARG A 261 -1.54 -25.51 -2.61
C ARG A 261 -1.45 -24.81 -1.25
N PHE A 262 -2.07 -23.64 -1.16
CA PHE A 262 -2.23 -22.89 0.09
C PHE A 262 -3.70 -22.99 0.53
N LEU A 263 -3.90 -23.49 1.75
CA LEU A 263 -5.22 -23.60 2.37
C LEU A 263 -5.39 -22.46 3.36
N LEU A 264 -6.49 -21.72 3.20
CA LEU A 264 -6.86 -20.57 4.01
C LEU A 264 -8.26 -20.82 4.58
N ALA A 265 -8.54 -20.28 5.76
CA ALA A 265 -9.90 -20.24 6.31
C ALA A 265 -10.22 -18.82 6.80
N CYS A 266 -11.47 -18.40 6.61
CA CYS A 266 -12.03 -17.10 7.02
C CYS A 266 -13.10 -17.31 8.08
N GLU A 267 -13.25 -16.35 8.99
CA GLU A 267 -14.22 -16.43 10.09
C GLU A 267 -15.65 -16.32 9.58
N THR A 268 -15.88 -15.47 8.57
CA THR A 268 -17.22 -15.21 8.01
C THR A 268 -17.30 -15.47 6.50
N GLU A 269 -18.50 -15.81 6.02
CA GLU A 269 -18.76 -15.99 4.58
C GLU A 269 -18.54 -14.70 3.78
N SER A 270 -18.86 -13.55 4.38
CA SER A 270 -18.67 -12.23 3.77
C SER A 270 -17.19 -11.96 3.48
N GLU A 271 -16.32 -12.24 4.45
CA GLU A 271 -14.88 -12.13 4.26
C GLU A 271 -14.36 -13.12 3.22
N GLN A 272 -14.83 -14.37 3.26
CA GLN A 272 -14.46 -15.38 2.28
C GLN A 272 -14.79 -14.90 0.86
N ARG A 273 -16.00 -14.36 0.66
CA ARG A 273 -16.46 -13.84 -0.64
C ARG A 273 -15.60 -12.66 -1.11
N ALA A 274 -15.31 -11.71 -0.23
CA ALA A 274 -14.44 -10.57 -0.54
C ALA A 274 -13.02 -11.01 -0.92
N TRP A 275 -12.45 -11.97 -0.19
CA TRP A 275 -11.15 -12.56 -0.51
C TRP A 275 -11.16 -13.30 -1.86
N MET A 276 -12.19 -14.09 -2.12
CA MET A 276 -12.36 -14.81 -3.38
C MET A 276 -12.46 -13.87 -4.58
N GLU A 277 -13.23 -12.78 -4.46
CA GLU A 277 -13.37 -11.77 -5.51
C GLU A 277 -12.04 -11.06 -5.79
N ALA A 278 -11.32 -10.65 -4.74
CA ALA A 278 -10.01 -10.02 -4.87
C ALA A 278 -8.98 -10.96 -5.50
N LEU A 279 -8.94 -12.23 -5.09
CA LEU A 279 -8.02 -13.22 -5.66
C LEU A 279 -8.35 -13.57 -7.11
N ARG A 280 -9.63 -13.72 -7.46
CA ARG A 280 -10.07 -13.96 -8.84
C ARG A 280 -9.70 -12.80 -9.76
N THR A 281 -9.89 -11.56 -9.30
CA THR A 281 -9.48 -10.37 -10.05
C THR A 281 -8.00 -10.37 -10.42
N VAL A 282 -7.15 -10.90 -9.55
CA VAL A 282 -5.71 -11.04 -9.82
C VAL A 282 -5.42 -12.18 -10.78
N VAL A 283 -6.03 -13.35 -10.58
CA VAL A 283 -5.78 -14.57 -11.36
C VAL A 283 -6.32 -14.48 -12.79
N ASP A 284 -7.46 -13.83 -12.98
CA ASP A 284 -8.09 -13.69 -14.30
C ASP A 284 -7.45 -12.57 -15.14
N ARG A 285 -6.52 -11.81 -14.57
CA ARG A 285 -5.75 -10.77 -15.29
C ARG A 285 -4.49 -11.37 -15.93
N PRO A 286 -4.19 -11.06 -17.21
CA PRO A 286 -2.91 -11.42 -17.80
C PRO A 286 -1.75 -10.70 -17.08
N MET A 287 -0.61 -11.37 -16.97
CA MET A 287 0.57 -10.81 -16.29
C MET A 287 1.26 -9.76 -17.17
N LEU A 288 1.70 -8.68 -16.56
CA LEU A 288 2.52 -7.68 -17.26
C LEU A 288 3.96 -8.21 -17.45
N PRO A 289 4.72 -7.75 -18.46
CA PRO A 289 6.10 -8.19 -18.68
C PRO A 289 7.01 -8.12 -17.44
N GLN A 290 6.81 -7.09 -16.61
CA GLN A 290 7.57 -6.90 -15.36
C GLN A 290 7.21 -7.92 -14.27
N GLU A 291 5.99 -8.48 -14.31
CA GLU A 291 5.49 -9.43 -13.33
C GLU A 291 6.09 -10.82 -13.52
N TYR A 292 6.45 -11.20 -14.76
CA TYR A 292 7.17 -12.44 -15.04
C TYR A 292 8.56 -12.48 -14.37
N ALA A 293 9.29 -11.36 -14.38
CA ALA A 293 10.57 -11.27 -13.67
C ALA A 293 10.40 -11.43 -12.14
N VAL A 294 9.31 -10.89 -11.60
CA VAL A 294 8.97 -11.03 -10.17
C VAL A 294 8.60 -12.49 -9.86
N GLU A 295 7.77 -13.13 -10.69
CA GLU A 295 7.38 -14.54 -10.53
C GLU A 295 8.61 -15.46 -10.48
N ALA A 296 9.55 -15.29 -11.41
CA ALA A 296 10.78 -16.09 -11.47
C ALA A 296 11.59 -16.05 -10.16
N HIS A 297 11.62 -14.90 -9.48
CA HIS A 297 12.31 -14.78 -8.19
C HIS A 297 11.62 -15.54 -7.06
N PHE A 298 10.29 -15.72 -7.11
CA PHE A 298 9.58 -16.54 -6.13
C PHE A 298 9.80 -18.04 -6.38
N LYS A 299 9.93 -18.46 -7.64
CA LYS A 299 10.21 -19.86 -8.02
C LYS A 299 11.62 -20.34 -7.65
N HIS A 300 12.56 -19.42 -7.41
CA HIS A 300 13.96 -19.74 -7.11
C HIS A 300 14.33 -19.51 -5.64
N LYS A 301 13.37 -19.23 -4.76
CA LYS A 301 13.61 -19.19 -3.33
C LYS A 301 13.60 -20.63 -2.78
N PRO A 302 14.71 -21.13 -2.21
CA PRO A 302 14.75 -22.45 -1.59
C PRO A 302 13.85 -22.55 -0.34
#